data_AF-A0A969GQU4-F1
#
_entry.id   AF-A0A969GQU4-F1
#
_cell.length_a   1.000
_cell.length_b   1.000
_cell.length_c   1.000
_cell.angle_alpha   90.00
_cell.angle_beta   90.00
_cell.angle_gamma   90.00
#
_symmetry.space_group_name_H-M   'P 1'
#
loop_
_entity.id
_entity.type
_entity.pdbx_description
1 polymer ?
#
loop_
_entity_poly.entity_id
_entity_poly.type
_entity_poly.pdbx_seq_one_letter_code
_entity_poly.pdbx_strand_id
1 'polypeptide(L)'
;MTASSSTGAAGNSPRAVVHVIGFGRRLAAAVVDSLIILMITFGIVIVIGILTILVTSFNTEKDPPVRDLIIVLGALTSIGYYVRFWSTSGQTVGMSVLGMRVVDNDGHNLTTGKAIARFLG
;
A
#
# COMPACT_ATOMS: atom_id res chain seq x y z
N MET A 1 51.36 32.54 -1.53
CA MET A 1 50.99 31.19 -1.04
C MET A 1 50.41 31.32 0.35
N THR A 2 49.09 31.36 0.47
CA THR A 2 48.37 31.11 1.73
C THR A 2 47.10 30.36 1.34
N ALA A 3 47.05 29.09 1.71
CA ALA A 3 45.91 28.22 1.50
C ALA A 3 44.86 28.50 2.58
N SER A 4 43.65 28.85 2.17
CA SER A 4 42.49 28.91 3.06
C SER A 4 41.68 27.63 2.87
N SER A 5 41.92 26.67 3.76
CA SER A 5 41.15 25.45 3.93
C SER A 5 39.73 25.76 4.46
N SER A 6 38.70 25.56 3.64
CA SER A 6 37.30 25.56 4.08
C SER A 6 36.90 24.18 4.60
N THR A 7 37.08 24.00 5.91
CA THR A 7 36.60 22.85 6.66
C THR A 7 35.07 22.94 6.84
N GLY A 8 34.37 21.94 6.29
CA GLY A 8 33.25 21.25 6.94
C GLY A 8 32.04 22.07 7.40
N ALA A 9 31.10 22.33 6.48
CA ALA A 9 29.69 22.51 6.84
C ALA A 9 28.91 21.28 6.35
N ALA A 10 29.07 20.15 7.04
CA ALA A 10 28.13 19.05 6.93
C ALA A 10 26.79 19.55 7.51
N GLY A 11 25.88 19.93 6.63
CA GLY A 11 24.56 20.42 7.00
C GLY A 11 23.79 19.37 7.79
N ASN A 12 23.69 19.57 9.11
CA ASN A 12 22.70 18.88 9.93
C ASN A 12 21.32 19.42 9.56
N SER A 13 20.73 18.89 8.49
CA SER A 13 19.30 19.04 8.24
C SER A 13 18.55 18.56 9.49
N PRO A 14 17.57 19.33 10.03
CA PRO A 14 16.82 18.91 11.20
C PRO A 14 16.20 17.54 10.94
N ARG A 15 16.66 16.50 11.65
CA ARG A 15 16.04 15.18 11.57
C ARG A 15 14.58 15.35 11.94
N ALA A 16 13.67 14.99 11.03
CA ALA A 16 12.25 15.02 11.30
C ALA A 16 11.98 14.26 12.61
N VAL A 17 11.30 14.90 13.56
CA VAL A 17 10.96 14.25 14.83
C VAL A 17 9.91 13.18 14.52
N VAL A 18 10.35 11.92 14.45
CA VAL A 18 9.48 10.78 14.19
C VAL A 18 8.82 10.35 15.50
N HIS A 19 7.51 10.56 15.61
CA HIS A 19 6.74 10.02 16.71
C HIS A 19 6.37 8.56 16.42
N VAL A 20 6.78 7.65 17.32
CA VAL A 20 6.46 6.22 17.18
C VAL A 20 4.97 6.02 17.41
N ILE A 21 4.28 5.65 16.34
CA ILE A 21 2.85 5.35 16.38
C ILE A 21 2.63 3.98 17.04
N GLY A 22 1.84 3.98 18.12
CA GLY A 22 1.45 2.76 18.83
C GLY A 22 0.64 1.77 17.98
N PHE A 23 0.67 0.50 18.38
CA PHE A 23 0.05 -0.62 17.67
C PHE A 23 -1.43 -0.41 17.34
N GLY A 24 -2.22 0.12 18.28
CA GLY A 24 -3.67 0.29 18.10
C GLY A 24 -4.05 1.20 16.92
N ARG A 25 -3.33 2.29 16.70
CA ARG A 25 -3.58 3.19 15.55
C ARG A 25 -3.19 2.51 14.23
N ARG A 26 -2.13 1.69 14.23
CA ARG A 26 -1.76 0.89 13.06
C ARG A 26 -2.83 -0.15 12.72
N LEU A 27 -3.37 -0.82 13.74
CA LEU A 27 -4.46 -1.79 13.56
C LEU A 27 -5.71 -1.09 13.03
N ALA A 28 -6.10 0.05 13.58
CA ALA A 28 -7.24 0.81 13.09
C ALA A 28 -7.09 1.25 11.62
N ALA A 29 -5.89 1.69 11.20
CA ALA A 29 -5.64 1.97 9.78
C ALA A 29 -5.76 0.72 8.92
N ALA A 30 -5.20 -0.41 9.38
CA ALA A 30 -5.30 -1.68 8.67
C ALA A 30 -6.75 -2.15 8.51
N VAL A 31 -7.60 -1.93 9.52
CA VAL A 31 -9.04 -2.22 9.42
C VAL A 31 -9.70 -1.34 8.34
N VAL A 32 -9.45 -0.03 8.34
CA VAL A 32 -10.00 0.87 7.30
C VAL A 32 -9.52 0.46 5.91
N ASP A 33 -8.22 0.22 5.75
CA ASP A 33 -7.63 -0.21 4.48
C ASP A 33 -8.21 -1.56 4.02
N SER A 34 -8.45 -2.51 4.95
CA SER A 34 -9.04 -3.82 4.62
C SER A 34 -10.46 -3.71 4.07
N LEU A 35 -11.27 -2.76 4.58
CA LEU A 35 -12.61 -2.51 4.07
C LEU A 35 -12.57 -1.91 2.65
N ILE A 36 -11.59 -1.02 2.39
CA ILE A 36 -11.39 -0.45 1.05
C ILE A 36 -10.99 -1.53 0.06
N ILE A 37 -10.02 -2.37 0.42
CA ILE A 37 -9.57 -3.49 -0.42
C ILE A 37 -10.73 -4.45 -0.68
N LEU A 38 -11.52 -4.79 0.35
CA LEU A 38 -12.68 -5.65 0.21
C LEU A 38 -13.69 -5.08 -0.80
N MET A 39 -14.01 -3.79 -0.71
CA MET A 39 -14.91 -3.11 -1.65
C MET A 39 -14.38 -3.16 -3.09
N ILE A 40 -13.07 -2.91 -3.29
CA ILE A 40 -12.45 -2.95 -4.62
C ILE A 40 -12.48 -4.38 -5.18
N THR A 41 -12.03 -5.37 -4.41
CA THR A 41 -12.01 -6.77 -4.84
C THR A 41 -13.42 -7.28 -5.15
N PHE A 42 -14.39 -6.95 -4.31
CA PHE A 42 -15.79 -7.34 -4.53
C PHE A 42 -16.36 -6.72 -5.80
N GLY A 43 -16.08 -5.42 -6.05
CA GLY A 43 -16.47 -4.75 -7.29
C GLY A 43 -15.88 -5.42 -8.54
N ILE A 44 -14.59 -5.76 -8.52
CA ILE A 44 -13.93 -6.47 -9.62
C ILE A 44 -14.58 -7.83 -9.87
N VAL A 45 -14.83 -8.60 -8.81
CA VAL A 45 -15.43 -9.95 -8.91
C VAL A 45 -16.85 -9.88 -9.46
N ILE A 46 -17.65 -8.89 -9.07
CA ILE A 46 -18.99 -8.66 -9.64
C ILE A 46 -18.90 -8.39 -11.14
N VAL A 47 -18.02 -7.49 -11.56
CA VAL A 47 -17.86 -7.14 -12.98
C VAL A 47 -17.46 -8.37 -13.80
N ILE A 48 -16.46 -9.13 -13.32
CA ILE A 48 -16.05 -10.38 -13.98
C ILE A 48 -17.21 -11.37 -14.03
N GLY A 49 -17.93 -11.57 -12.92
CA GLY A 49 -19.07 -12.48 -12.86
C GLY A 49 -20.18 -12.12 -13.86
N ILE A 50 -20.53 -10.83 -13.96
CA ILE A 50 -21.51 -10.35 -14.96
C ILE A 50 -21.00 -10.61 -16.38
N LEU A 51 -19.74 -10.27 -16.69
CA LEU A 51 -19.16 -10.51 -18.01
C LEU A 51 -19.14 -12.00 -18.36
N THR A 52 -18.81 -12.87 -17.41
CA THR A 52 -18.85 -14.32 -17.60
C THR A 52 -20.28 -14.78 -17.91
N ILE A 53 -21.30 -14.32 -17.18
CA ILE A 53 -22.69 -14.70 -17.46
C ILE A 53 -23.11 -14.26 -18.88
N LEU A 54 -22.77 -13.02 -19.27
CA LEU A 54 -23.10 -12.47 -20.59
C LEU A 54 -22.44 -13.25 -21.74
N VAL A 55 -21.17 -13.65 -21.58
CA VAL A 55 -20.41 -14.33 -22.63
C VAL A 55 -20.74 -15.83 -22.70
N THR A 56 -21.02 -16.46 -21.55
CA THR A 56 -21.09 -17.93 -21.43
C THR A 56 -22.51 -18.48 -21.35
N SER A 57 -23.52 -17.69 -21.75
CA SER A 57 -24.96 -17.96 -21.62
C SER A 57 -25.47 -19.31 -22.19
N PHE A 58 -24.62 -20.15 -22.80
CA PHE A 58 -25.02 -21.41 -23.44
C PHE A 58 -24.19 -22.66 -23.12
N ASN A 59 -23.11 -22.63 -22.33
CA ASN A 59 -22.25 -23.82 -22.12
C ASN A 59 -21.48 -23.83 -20.78
N THR A 60 -22.18 -23.82 -19.65
CA THR A 60 -21.52 -23.88 -18.33
C THR A 60 -21.80 -25.20 -17.63
N GLU A 61 -21.08 -26.26 -18.00
CA GLU A 61 -21.03 -27.50 -17.21
C GLU A 61 -20.05 -27.41 -16.02
N LYS A 62 -19.31 -26.31 -15.89
CA LYS A 62 -18.32 -26.13 -14.82
C LYS A 62 -18.59 -24.85 -14.05
N ASP A 63 -18.84 -24.99 -12.75
CA ASP A 63 -18.89 -23.86 -11.84
C ASP A 63 -17.53 -23.12 -11.87
N PRO A 64 -17.52 -21.79 -12.07
CA PRO A 64 -16.29 -21.03 -11.98
C PRO A 64 -15.71 -21.15 -10.57
N PRO A 65 -14.38 -21.28 -10.39
CA PRO A 65 -13.74 -21.34 -9.08
C PRO A 65 -13.69 -19.94 -8.44
N VAL A 66 -14.86 -19.38 -8.12
CA VAL A 66 -15.05 -18.00 -7.63
C VAL A 66 -14.24 -17.73 -6.37
N ARG A 67 -14.15 -18.72 -5.47
CA ARG A 67 -13.37 -18.60 -4.23
C ARG A 67 -11.90 -18.32 -4.50
N ASP A 68 -11.27 -19.10 -5.39
CA ASP A 68 -9.84 -18.96 -5.66
C ASP A 68 -9.55 -17.66 -6.42
N LEU A 69 -10.47 -17.26 -7.31
CA LEU A 69 -10.43 -15.96 -7.96
C LEU A 69 -10.47 -14.81 -6.93
N ILE A 70 -11.37 -14.85 -5.95
CA ILE A 70 -11.45 -13.83 -4.88
C ILE A 70 -10.14 -13.77 -4.09
N ILE A 71 -9.57 -14.92 -3.71
CA ILE A 71 -8.32 -14.97 -2.92
C ILE A 71 -7.17 -14.34 -3.71
N VAL A 72 -6.98 -14.75 -4.97
CA VAL A 72 -5.89 -14.25 -5.82
C VAL A 72 -6.06 -12.76 -6.10
N LEU A 73 -7.26 -12.32 -6.48
CA LEU A 73 -7.54 -10.90 -6.73
C LEU A 73 -7.41 -10.05 -5.47
N GLY A 74 -7.86 -10.56 -4.32
CA GLY A 74 -7.71 -9.89 -3.03
C GLY A 74 -6.24 -9.69 -2.67
N ALA A 75 -5.40 -10.71 -2.85
CA ALA A 75 -3.97 -10.61 -2.61
C ALA A 75 -3.30 -9.59 -3.56
N LEU A 76 -3.59 -9.65 -4.86
CA LEU A 76 -3.05 -8.71 -5.85
C LEU A 76 -3.51 -7.26 -5.59
N THR A 77 -4.79 -7.07 -5.25
CA THR A 77 -5.35 -5.76 -4.92
C THR A 77 -4.68 -5.20 -3.68
N SER A 78 -4.45 -6.02 -2.64
CA SER A 78 -3.76 -5.61 -1.42
C SER A 78 -2.34 -5.16 -1.71
N ILE A 79 -1.55 -5.98 -2.41
CA ILE A 79 -0.16 -5.65 -2.77
C ILE A 79 -0.11 -4.35 -3.58
N GLY A 80 -0.93 -4.26 -4.64
CA GLY A 80 -0.98 -3.08 -5.50
C GLY A 80 -1.36 -1.82 -4.73
N TYR A 81 -2.37 -1.91 -3.87
CA TYR A 81 -2.82 -0.81 -3.02
C TYR A 81 -1.71 -0.32 -2.08
N TYR A 82 -1.18 -1.18 -1.22
CA TYR A 82 -0.18 -0.78 -0.23
C TYR A 82 1.11 -0.27 -0.87
N VAL A 83 1.64 -0.99 -1.86
CA VAL A 83 2.88 -0.61 -2.55
C VAL A 83 2.71 0.73 -3.26
N ARG A 84 1.58 0.95 -3.95
CA ARG A 84 1.33 2.21 -4.65
C ARG A 84 1.27 3.39 -3.69
N PHE A 85 0.47 3.30 -2.63
CA PHE A 85 0.29 4.38 -1.66
C PHE A 85 1.58 4.67 -0.86
N TRP A 86 2.32 3.65 -0.44
CA TRP A 86 3.59 3.88 0.26
C TRP A 86 4.65 4.52 -0.64
N SER A 87 4.67 4.19 -1.92
CA SER A 87 5.64 4.77 -2.86
C SER A 87 5.27 6.17 -3.36
N THR A 88 4.00 6.53 -3.44
CA THR A 88 3.58 7.87 -3.89
C THR A 88 3.50 8.89 -2.78
N SER A 89 2.83 8.57 -1.67
CA SER A 89 2.52 9.52 -0.59
C SER A 89 3.13 9.11 0.75
N GLY A 90 3.57 7.86 0.89
CA GLY A 90 3.98 7.29 2.18
C GLY A 90 2.79 7.05 3.12
N GLN A 91 1.56 7.14 2.61
CA GLN A 91 0.32 7.04 3.41
C GLN A 91 -0.75 6.29 2.64
N THR A 92 -1.35 5.26 3.22
CA THR A 92 -2.61 4.69 2.73
C THR A 92 -3.79 5.58 3.14
N VAL A 93 -4.99 5.29 2.63
CA VAL A 93 -6.19 6.04 3.00
C VAL A 93 -6.48 5.89 4.49
N GLY A 94 -6.40 4.67 5.05
CA GLY A 94 -6.57 4.43 6.48
C GLY A 94 -5.51 5.14 7.33
N MET A 95 -4.27 5.22 6.84
CA MET A 95 -3.22 6.01 7.50
C MET A 95 -3.53 7.51 7.46
N SER A 96 -4.02 8.02 6.33
CA SER A 96 -4.40 9.43 6.16
C SER A 96 -5.53 9.83 7.10
N VAL A 97 -6.58 9.00 7.21
CA VAL A 97 -7.70 9.18 8.15
C VAL A 97 -7.22 9.29 9.60
N LEU A 98 -6.17 8.54 9.96
CA LEU A 98 -5.62 8.53 11.32
C LEU A 98 -4.44 9.50 11.52
N GLY A 99 -4.08 10.30 10.51
CA GLY A 99 -3.01 11.29 10.55
C GLY A 99 -1.61 10.67 10.63
N MET A 100 -1.37 9.56 9.94
CA MET A 100 -0.15 8.76 10.03
C MET A 100 0.62 8.74 8.72
N ARG A 101 1.96 8.70 8.77
CA ARG A 101 2.83 8.57 7.59
C ARG A 101 3.98 7.61 7.84
N VAL A 102 4.32 6.84 6.80
CA VAL A 102 5.55 6.06 6.75
C VAL A 102 6.57 6.85 5.94
N VAL A 103 7.74 7.05 6.54
CA VAL A 103 8.89 7.71 5.92
C VAL A 103 10.12 6.84 6.11
N ASP A 104 11.09 6.98 5.21
CA ASP A 104 12.42 6.41 5.33
C ASP A 104 13.25 7.14 6.41
N ASN A 105 14.44 6.64 6.72
CA ASN A 105 15.34 7.26 7.71
C ASN A 105 15.68 8.73 7.37
N ASP A 106 15.65 9.08 6.09
CA ASP A 106 15.90 10.44 5.58
C ASP A 106 14.62 11.29 5.48
N GLY A 107 13.46 10.79 5.94
CA GLY A 107 12.18 11.52 5.89
C GLY A 107 11.45 11.49 4.54
N HIS A 108 12.02 10.83 3.54
CA HIS A 108 11.43 10.66 2.20
C HIS A 108 10.39 9.53 2.17
N ASN A 109 9.59 9.48 1.10
CA ASN A 109 8.69 8.34 0.84
C ASN A 109 9.49 7.06 0.57
N LEU A 110 8.88 5.90 0.81
CA LEU A 110 9.54 4.63 0.53
C LEU A 110 9.68 4.43 -0.98
N THR A 111 10.84 3.95 -1.43
CA THR A 111 10.96 3.42 -2.78
C THR A 111 10.12 2.15 -2.94
N THR A 112 9.71 1.81 -4.16
CA THR A 112 8.89 0.62 -4.45
C THR A 112 9.46 -0.66 -3.85
N GLY A 113 10.78 -0.85 -3.91
CA GLY A 113 11.46 -2.01 -3.32
C GLY A 113 11.33 -2.06 -1.79
N LYS A 114 11.50 -0.92 -1.10
CA LYS A 114 11.33 -0.84 0.36
C LYS A 114 9.86 -1.04 0.77
N ALA A 115 8.92 -0.57 -0.04
CA ALA A 115 7.49 -0.78 0.19
C ALA A 115 7.09 -2.26 0.06
N ILE A 116 7.63 -2.99 -0.92
CA ILE A 116 7.42 -4.43 -1.07
C ILE A 116 8.05 -5.21 0.09
N ALA A 117 9.30 -4.90 0.46
CA ALA A 117 9.96 -5.55 1.59
C ALA A 117 9.13 -5.39 2.88
N ARG A 118 8.62 -4.18 3.13
CA ARG A 118 7.71 -3.90 4.25
C ARG A 118 6.40 -4.68 4.19
N PHE A 119 5.87 -4.94 2.99
CA PHE A 119 4.65 -5.72 2.83
C PHE A 119 4.88 -7.20 3.16
N LEU A 120 6.06 -7.73 2.82
CA LEU A 120 6.41 -9.13 3.03
C LEU A 120 6.90 -9.43 4.46
N GLY A 121 7.49 -8.45 5.16
CA GLY A 121 8.00 -8.59 6.53
C GLY A 121 9.35 -7.93 6.71
#